data_AF-K1UGK8-F1
#
_entry.id   AF-K1UGK8-F1
#
_cell.length_a   1.000
_cell.length_b   1.000
_cell.length_c   1.000
_cell.angle_alpha   90.00
_cell.angle_beta   90.00
_cell.angle_gamma   90.00
#
_symmetry.space_group_name_H-M   'P 1'
#
loop_
_entity.id
_entity.type
_entity.pdbx_description
1 polymer ?
#
loop_
_entity_poly.entity_id
_entity_poly.type
_entity_poly.pdbx_seq_one_letter_code
_entity_poly.pdbx_strand_id
1 'polypeptide(L)'
;MISDYLSTVDWSRAQFALTAIYHWLFVPLTLGLGFLVAIMETLYVRTGDDFWRRTTKFWMRLFGINFAIGVATGIILEFEFGTNWSNYSYFVGDIFGAPLAIEGILAFFLESTFVAVMFFGWNK
;
A
#
# COMPACT_ATOMS: atom_id res chain seq x y z
N MET A 1 9.13 -5.73 37.22
CA MET A 1 10.04 -6.39 36.24
C MET A 1 9.27 -7.32 35.30
N ILE A 2 8.75 -8.49 35.74
CA ILE A 2 7.96 -9.38 34.86
C ILE A 2 6.65 -8.70 34.38
N SER A 3 5.97 -7.95 35.26
CA SER A 3 4.80 -7.14 34.93
C SER A 3 5.06 -6.14 33.81
N ASP A 4 6.24 -5.52 33.82
CA ASP A 4 6.59 -4.43 32.90
C ASP A 4 6.90 -5.00 31.51
N TYR A 5 7.55 -6.17 31.46
CA TYR A 5 7.75 -6.92 30.22
C TYR A 5 6.42 -7.40 29.62
N LEU A 6 5.51 -7.95 30.43
CA LEU A 6 4.19 -8.38 29.95
C LEU A 6 3.40 -7.18 29.40
N SER A 7 3.39 -6.06 30.12
CA SER A 7 2.75 -4.83 29.65
C SER A 7 3.36 -4.33 28.34
N THR A 8 4.69 -4.34 28.22
CA THR A 8 5.38 -3.90 26.99
C THR A 8 4.99 -4.77 25.79
N VAL A 9 4.92 -6.10 25.98
CA VAL A 9 4.49 -7.02 24.92
C VAL A 9 3.05 -6.74 24.49
N ASP A 10 2.14 -6.52 25.44
CA ASP A 10 0.74 -6.21 25.14
C ASP A 10 0.60 -4.89 24.37
N TRP A 11 1.35 -3.86 24.75
CA TRP A 11 1.37 -2.58 24.02
C TRP A 11 1.97 -2.70 22.61
N SER A 12 3.06 -3.45 22.43
CA SER A 12 3.62 -3.72 21.11
C SER A 12 2.63 -4.44 20.20
N ARG A 13 1.86 -5.40 20.75
CA ARG A 13 0.80 -6.10 20.01
C ARG A 13 -0.36 -5.17 19.66
N ALA A 14 -0.80 -4.36 20.61
CA ALA A 14 -1.89 -3.41 20.40
C ALA A 14 -1.52 -2.35 19.34
N GLN A 15 -0.30 -1.82 19.39
CA GLN A 15 0.22 -0.89 18.39
C GLN A 15 0.25 -1.53 17.00
N PHE A 16 0.87 -2.71 16.87
CA PHE A 16 0.96 -3.40 15.59
C PHE A 16 -0.41 -3.75 15.02
N ALA A 17 -1.35 -4.20 15.88
CA ALA A 17 -2.72 -4.49 15.47
C ALA A 17 -3.42 -3.23 14.95
N LEU A 18 -3.27 -2.09 15.63
CA LEU A 18 -3.85 -0.82 15.21
C LEU A 18 -3.30 -0.40 13.84
N THR A 19 -1.97 -0.38 13.69
CA THR A 19 -1.30 0.01 12.44
C THR A 19 -1.71 -0.90 11.28
N ALA A 20 -1.72 -2.22 11.49
CA ALA A 20 -2.11 -3.20 10.48
C ALA A 20 -3.59 -3.07 10.08
N ILE A 21 -4.50 -2.89 11.04
CA ILE A 21 -5.94 -2.67 10.75
C ILE A 21 -6.12 -1.38 9.94
N TYR A 22 -5.49 -0.28 10.37
CA TYR A 22 -5.58 0.99 9.64
C TYR A 22 -5.05 0.87 8.22
N HIS A 23 -3.88 0.25 8.03
CA HIS A 23 -3.32 0.02 6.70
C HIS A 23 -4.27 -0.81 5.82
N TRP A 24 -4.84 -1.88 6.37
CA TRP A 24 -5.72 -2.79 5.65
C TRP A 24 -7.09 -2.18 5.28
N LEU A 25 -7.46 -1.02 5.81
CA LEU A 25 -8.64 -0.29 5.32
C LEU A 25 -8.41 0.28 3.90
N PHE A 26 -7.18 0.66 3.57
CA PHE A 26 -6.84 1.32 2.31
C PHE A 26 -6.36 0.33 1.25
N VAL A 27 -5.68 -0.76 1.64
CA VAL A 27 -5.16 -1.80 0.72
C VAL A 27 -6.22 -2.39 -0.23
N PRO A 28 -7.37 -2.93 0.23
CA PRO A 28 -8.32 -3.58 -0.66
C PRO A 28 -8.98 -2.58 -1.62
N LEU A 29 -9.14 -1.33 -1.19
CA LEU A 29 -9.69 -0.28 -2.04
C LEU A 29 -8.69 0.12 -3.15
N THR A 30 -7.39 0.21 -2.85
CA THR A 30 -6.34 0.45 -3.86
C THR A 30 -6.32 -0.69 -4.88
N LEU A 31 -6.27 -1.95 -4.41
CA LEU A 31 -6.23 -3.12 -5.30
C LEU A 31 -7.46 -3.19 -6.20
N GLY A 32 -8.66 -2.99 -5.64
CA GLY A 32 -9.91 -3.00 -6.40
C GLY A 32 -10.02 -1.86 -7.41
N LEU A 33 -9.74 -0.62 -6.96
CA LEU A 33 -9.82 0.56 -7.82
C LEU A 33 -8.75 0.54 -8.92
N GLY A 34 -7.56 0.00 -8.66
CA GLY A 34 -6.50 -0.11 -9.67
C GLY A 34 -6.96 -0.91 -10.90
N PHE A 35 -7.56 -2.09 -10.69
CA PHE A 35 -8.13 -2.88 -11.78
C PHE A 35 -9.33 -2.19 -12.44
N LEU A 36 -10.21 -1.55 -11.67
CA LEU A 36 -11.36 -0.84 -12.24
C LEU A 36 -10.90 0.31 -13.14
N VAL A 37 -9.95 1.12 -12.70
CA VAL A 37 -9.38 2.23 -13.47
C VAL A 37 -8.74 1.70 -14.76
N ALA A 38 -7.95 0.63 -14.68
CA ALA A 38 -7.33 0.01 -15.85
C ALA A 38 -8.36 -0.51 -16.87
N ILE A 39 -9.46 -1.12 -16.41
CA ILE A 39 -10.55 -1.58 -17.26
C ILE A 39 -11.26 -0.39 -17.92
N MET A 40 -11.62 0.64 -17.16
CA MET A 40 -12.31 1.82 -17.69
C MET A 40 -11.44 2.58 -18.71
N GLU A 41 -10.14 2.72 -18.45
CA GLU A 41 -9.21 3.32 -19.41
C GLU A 41 -9.05 2.46 -20.68
N THR A 42 -8.99 1.14 -20.53
CA THR A 42 -8.96 0.22 -21.68
C THR A 42 -10.23 0.34 -22.53
N LEU A 43 -11.41 0.46 -21.89
CA LEU A 43 -12.67 0.69 -22.60
C LEU A 43 -12.67 2.03 -23.33
N TYR A 44 -12.16 3.10 -22.71
CA TYR A 44 -11.98 4.39 -23.37
C TYR A 44 -11.11 4.27 -24.63
N VAL A 45 -9.93 3.65 -24.53
CA VAL A 45 -9.01 3.50 -25.68
C VAL A 45 -9.62 2.64 -26.80
N ARG A 46 -10.40 1.62 -26.47
CA ARG A 46 -11.04 0.74 -27.46
C ARG A 46 -12.26 1.35 -28.13
N THR A 47 -13.06 2.12 -27.40
CA THR A 47 -14.36 2.63 -27.89
C THR A 47 -14.29 4.08 -28.38
N GLY A 48 -13.33 4.86 -27.90
CA GLY A 48 -13.28 6.30 -28.13
C GLY A 48 -14.35 7.11 -27.38
N ASP A 49 -15.15 6.47 -26.50
CA ASP A 49 -16.24 7.13 -25.79
C ASP A 49 -15.73 7.96 -24.59
N ASP A 50 -15.94 9.27 -24.66
CA ASP A 50 -15.58 10.24 -23.63
C ASP A 50 -16.29 10.00 -22.28
N PHE A 51 -17.36 9.21 -22.24
CA PHE A 51 -17.92 8.71 -20.98
C PHE A 51 -16.87 7.95 -20.17
N TRP A 52 -16.19 6.97 -20.77
CA TRP A 52 -15.19 6.16 -20.07
C TRP A 52 -14.02 7.01 -19.61
N ARG A 53 -13.55 7.96 -20.43
CA ARG A 53 -12.49 8.90 -20.06
C ARG A 53 -12.81 9.70 -18.80
N ARG A 54 -14.02 10.25 -18.71
CA ARG A 54 -14.46 11.04 -17.54
C ARG A 54 -14.58 10.16 -16.30
N THR A 55 -15.12 8.96 -16.46
CA THR A 55 -15.30 7.98 -15.38
C THR A 55 -13.95 7.51 -14.84
N THR A 56 -12.99 7.15 -15.71
CA THR A 56 -11.61 6.82 -15.33
C THR A 56 -10.99 7.94 -14.50
N LYS A 57 -11.01 9.19 -15.01
CA LYS A 57 -10.42 10.33 -14.29
C LYS A 57 -11.07 10.63 -12.94
N PHE A 58 -12.37 10.39 -12.80
CA PHE A 58 -13.06 10.53 -11.52
C PHE A 58 -12.55 9.51 -10.50
N TRP A 59 -12.55 8.22 -10.86
CA TRP A 59 -12.11 7.16 -9.97
C TRP A 59 -10.62 7.19 -9.68
N MET A 60 -9.80 7.63 -10.65
CA MET A 60 -8.37 7.90 -10.42
C MET A 60 -8.15 8.89 -9.29
N ARG A 61 -8.94 9.97 -9.17
CA ARG A 61 -8.77 10.92 -8.05
C ARG A 61 -9.00 10.26 -6.69
N LEU A 62 -10.04 9.43 -6.58
CA LEU A 62 -10.33 8.69 -5.35
C LEU A 62 -9.26 7.65 -5.05
N PHE A 63 -8.79 6.93 -6.09
CA PHE A 63 -7.64 6.03 -6.00
C PHE A 63 -6.41 6.77 -5.46
N GLY A 64 -6.09 7.96 -5.97
CA GLY A 64 -4.91 8.71 -5.55
C GLY A 64 -4.93 9.12 -4.08
N ILE A 65 -6.09 9.57 -3.57
CA ILE A 65 -6.26 9.90 -2.15
C ILE A 65 -6.06 8.65 -1.28
N ASN A 66 -6.72 7.55 -1.65
CA ASN A 66 -6.62 6.28 -0.93
C ASN A 66 -5.20 5.71 -0.95
N PHE A 67 -4.56 5.75 -2.12
CA PHE A 67 -3.20 5.28 -2.34
C PHE A 67 -2.19 6.05 -1.48
N ALA A 68 -2.30 7.38 -1.40
CA ALA A 68 -1.39 8.18 -0.58
C ALA A 68 -1.43 7.78 0.91
N ILE A 69 -2.62 7.52 1.46
CA ILE A 69 -2.78 7.08 2.86
C ILE A 69 -2.30 5.63 3.02
N GLY A 70 -2.58 4.77 2.04
CA GLY A 70 -2.09 3.39 1.99
C GLY A 70 -0.56 3.31 2.04
N VAL A 71 0.13 4.12 1.23
CA VAL A 71 1.61 4.20 1.23
C VAL A 71 2.12 4.69 2.59
N ALA A 72 1.56 5.78 3.12
CA ALA A 72 1.99 6.33 4.41
C ALA A 72 1.85 5.31 5.56
N THR A 73 0.73 4.59 5.60
CA THR A 73 0.49 3.56 6.63
C THR A 73 1.34 2.30 6.42
N GLY A 74 1.63 1.93 5.17
CA GLY A 74 2.48 0.78 4.84
C GLY A 74 3.94 0.97 5.27
N ILE A 75 4.48 2.18 5.07
CA ILE A 75 5.84 2.53 5.52
C ILE A 75 5.97 2.39 7.04
N ILE A 76 4.98 2.86 7.79
CA ILE A 76 4.98 2.74 9.27
C ILE A 76 4.98 1.25 9.66
N LEU A 77 4.14 0.44 9.01
CA LEU A 77 4.04 -1.00 9.30
C LEU A 77 5.35 -1.75 8.98
N GLU A 78 6.02 -1.41 7.88
CA GLU A 78 7.33 -1.99 7.52
C GLU A 78 8.39 -1.72 8.59
N PHE A 79 8.46 -0.48 9.10
CA PHE A 79 9.42 -0.12 10.14
C PHE A 79 9.07 -0.67 11.54
N GLU A 80 7.79 -0.99 11.81
CA GLU A 80 7.38 -1.59 13.09
C GLU A 80 8.02 -2.96 13.34
N PHE A 81 8.35 -3.73 12.29
CA PHE A 81 9.12 -4.96 12.43
C PHE A 81 10.49 -4.70 13.09
N GLY A 82 11.15 -3.59 12.75
CA GLY A 82 12.45 -3.24 13.32
C GLY A 82 12.37 -2.62 14.71
N THR A 83 11.41 -1.72 14.96
CA THR A 83 11.35 -0.95 16.20
C THR A 83 10.80 -1.77 17.38
N ASN A 84 9.68 -2.46 17.18
CA ASN A 84 8.95 -3.15 18.25
C ASN A 84 9.19 -4.67 18.26
N TRP A 85 9.74 -5.22 17.17
CA TRP A 85 9.91 -6.67 16.96
C TRP A 85 11.36 -7.06 16.58
N SER A 86 12.36 -6.36 17.12
CA SER A 86 13.77 -6.54 16.78
C SER A 86 14.30 -7.98 16.93
N ASN A 87 13.92 -8.69 18.00
CA ASN A 87 14.30 -10.10 18.18
C ASN A 87 13.65 -11.02 17.12
N TYR A 88 12.42 -10.74 16.71
CA TYR A 88 11.77 -11.46 15.60
C TYR A 88 12.52 -11.21 14.29
N SER A 89 12.83 -9.94 13.99
CA SER A 89 13.60 -9.57 12.80
C SER A 89 14.98 -10.22 12.76
N TYR A 90 15.67 -10.33 13.90
CA TYR A 90 16.94 -11.06 13.98
C TYR A 90 16.75 -12.57 13.76
N PHE A 91 15.70 -13.16 14.34
CA PHE A 91 15.50 -14.61 14.32
C PHE A 91 15.05 -15.16 12.96
N VAL A 92 14.19 -14.43 12.23
CA VAL A 92 13.66 -14.89 10.93
C VAL A 92 13.97 -13.97 9.75
N GLY A 93 14.78 -12.93 9.95
CA GLY A 93 15.04 -11.90 8.94
C GLY A 93 15.57 -12.45 7.61
N ASP A 94 16.40 -13.48 7.63
CA ASP A 94 16.96 -14.09 6.42
C ASP A 94 15.88 -14.71 5.51
N ILE A 95 14.76 -15.16 6.08
CA ILE A 95 13.64 -15.76 5.34
C ILE A 95 12.53 -14.75 5.11
N PHE A 96 12.13 -14.02 6.16
CA PHE A 96 11.00 -13.09 6.12
C PHE A 96 11.34 -11.77 5.44
N GLY A 97 12.57 -11.27 5.61
CA GLY A 97 13.02 -9.99 5.04
C GLY A 97 13.25 -10.04 3.53
N ALA A 98 13.60 -11.20 2.98
CA ALA A 98 13.86 -11.33 1.54
C ALA A 98 12.61 -11.04 0.68
N PRO A 99 11.41 -11.61 0.95
CA PRO A 99 10.18 -11.22 0.27
C PRO A 99 9.83 -9.73 0.39
N LEU A 100 10.01 -9.12 1.56
CA LEU A 100 9.75 -7.69 1.79
C LEU A 100 10.68 -6.81 0.95
N ALA A 101 11.97 -7.15 0.87
CA ALA A 101 12.91 -6.43 0.02
C ALA A 101 12.55 -6.56 -1.47
N ILE A 102 12.11 -7.74 -1.90
CA ILE A 102 11.66 -7.98 -3.28
C ILE A 102 10.39 -7.18 -3.59
N GLU A 103 9.42 -7.14 -2.66
CA GLU A 103 8.22 -6.31 -2.79
C GLU A 103 8.58 -4.84 -2.99
N GLY A 104 9.51 -4.31 -2.19
CA GLY A 104 9.99 -2.94 -2.34
C GLY A 104 10.61 -2.66 -3.71
N ILE A 105 11.53 -3.52 -4.16
CA ILE A 105 12.31 -3.31 -5.40
C ILE A 105 11.46 -3.55 -6.65
N LEU A 106 10.55 -4.53 -6.64
CA LEU A 106 9.75 -4.89 -7.81
C LEU A 106 8.38 -4.23 -7.79
N ALA A 107 7.56 -4.51 -6.77
CA ALA A 107 6.15 -4.11 -6.76
C ALA A 107 6.00 -2.62 -6.48
N PHE A 108 6.59 -2.11 -5.39
CA PHE A 108 6.41 -0.71 -4.99
C PHE A 108 7.06 0.27 -5.97
N PHE A 109 8.26 -0.05 -6.48
CA PHE A 109 8.88 0.79 -7.50
C PHE A 109 8.05 0.85 -8.79
N LEU A 110 7.54 -0.30 -9.25
CA LEU A 110 6.67 -0.35 -10.43
C LEU A 110 5.41 0.48 -10.20
N GLU A 111 4.68 0.20 -9.12
CA GLU A 111 3.43 0.87 -8.80
C GLU A 111 3.63 2.38 -8.63
N SER A 112 4.58 2.81 -7.79
CA SER A 112 4.81 4.23 -7.51
C SER A 112 5.22 5.02 -8.75
N THR A 113 6.03 4.40 -9.63
CA THR A 113 6.46 5.04 -10.88
C THR A 113 5.30 5.16 -11.87
N PHE A 114 4.55 4.07 -12.08
CA PHE A 114 3.44 4.08 -13.03
C PHE A 114 2.22 4.86 -12.54
N VAL A 115 2.00 4.98 -11.23
CA VAL A 115 0.98 5.88 -10.67
C VAL A 115 1.29 7.33 -11.04
N ALA A 116 2.56 7.77 -11.00
CA ALA A 116 2.92 9.11 -11.45
C ALA A 116 2.60 9.31 -12.94
N VAL A 117 2.96 8.33 -13.79
CA VAL A 117 2.62 8.36 -15.22
C VAL A 117 1.09 8.38 -15.42
N MET A 118 0.34 7.60 -14.66
CA MET A 118 -1.12 7.52 -14.71
C MET A 118 -1.75 8.92 -14.49
N PHE A 119 -1.29 9.68 -13.50
CA PHE A 119 -1.84 11.01 -13.23
C PHE A 119 -1.34 12.10 -14.18
N PHE A 120 -0.07 12.07 -14.57
CA PHE A 120 0.57 13.18 -15.30
C PHE A 120 0.76 12.94 -16.80
N GLY A 121 0.50 11.74 -17.31
CA GLY A 121 0.74 11.34 -18.70
C GLY A 121 -0.36 11.69 -19.71
N TRP A 122 -1.54 12.16 -19.28
CA TRP A 122 -2.71 12.34 -20.15
C TRP A 122 -2.54 13.32 -21.33
N ASN A 123 -1.60 14.25 -21.26
CA ASN A 123 -1.37 15.30 -22.27
C ASN A 123 0.13 15.49 -22.52
N LYS A 124 0.91 14.41 -22.47
CA LYS A 124 2.37 14.43 -22.64
C LYS A 124 2.80 13.69 -23.89
#